data_AF-A0A6B8QR92-F1
#
_entry.id   AF-A0A6B8QR92-F1
#
_cell.length_a   1.000
_cell.length_b   1.000
_cell.length_c   1.000
_cell.angle_alpha   90.00
_cell.angle_beta   90.00
_cell.angle_gamma   90.00
#
_symmetry.space_group_name_H-M   'P 1'
#
loop_
_entity.id
_entity.type
_entity.pdbx_description
1 polymer ?
#
loop_
_entity_poly.entity_id
_entity_poly.type
_entity_poly.pdbx_seq_one_letter_code
_entity_poly.pdbx_strand_id
1 'polypeptide(L)'
;MNETFEDYIADKGLNDNDLAQAALYYLSERYGDPTATEMREKLYKATGNPNAVDAGLDRLTQEPLALDAASHSVLAWAWDQPEEAIRVERAVDAAKQKLPVIEVGLLSLVAMYGMYLVETGNLKRKTTKVTLPDGTKVEKVEEYYPPSLSNLTALFKVENDPEP
;
A
#
# COMPACT_ATOMS: atom_id res chain seq x y z
N MET A 1 -12.88 -2.24 -13.09
CA MET A 1 -12.59 -0.99 -13.83
C MET A 1 -11.72 -1.34 -15.02
N ASN A 2 -11.80 -0.59 -16.12
CA ASN A 2 -10.93 -0.74 -17.30
C ASN A 2 -9.82 0.34 -17.37
N GLU A 3 -9.84 1.29 -16.43
CA GLU A 3 -8.83 2.35 -16.30
C GLU A 3 -7.72 1.89 -15.36
N THR A 4 -6.46 2.13 -15.74
CA THR A 4 -5.31 1.84 -14.88
C THR A 4 -5.16 2.91 -13.80
N PHE A 5 -4.47 2.60 -12.71
CA PHE A 5 -4.22 3.62 -11.68
C PHE A 5 -3.40 4.78 -12.26
N GLU A 6 -2.48 4.50 -13.18
CA GLU A 6 -1.64 5.48 -13.87
C GLU A 6 -2.46 6.44 -14.76
N ASP A 7 -3.51 5.94 -15.43
CA ASP A 7 -4.43 6.79 -16.19
C ASP A 7 -5.23 7.70 -15.25
N TYR A 8 -5.70 7.14 -14.13
CA TYR A 8 -6.48 7.86 -13.13
C TYR A 8 -5.69 9.00 -12.46
N ILE A 9 -4.43 8.76 -12.05
CA ILE A 9 -3.58 9.81 -11.45
C ILE A 9 -3.30 10.94 -12.46
N ALA A 10 -3.13 10.59 -13.74
CA ALA A 10 -2.84 11.55 -14.80
C ALA A 10 -4.07 12.43 -15.10
N ASP A 11 -5.26 11.84 -15.20
CA ASP A 11 -6.52 12.56 -15.38
C ASP A 11 -6.80 13.53 -14.21
N LYS A 12 -6.55 13.05 -12.98
CA LYS A 12 -6.75 13.85 -11.77
C LYS A 12 -5.65 14.88 -11.52
N GLY A 13 -4.53 14.84 -12.26
CA GLY A 13 -3.40 15.75 -12.11
C GLY A 13 -2.78 15.70 -10.71
N LEU A 14 -2.63 14.49 -10.15
CA LEU A 14 -2.08 14.29 -8.81
C LEU A 14 -0.56 14.42 -8.82
N ASN A 15 -0.01 15.05 -7.79
CA ASN A 15 1.42 15.05 -7.51
C ASN A 15 1.75 14.12 -6.33
N ASP A 16 3.04 13.95 -6.04
CA ASP A 16 3.52 13.03 -5.00
C ASP A 16 2.95 13.35 -3.59
N ASN A 17 2.76 14.64 -3.27
CA ASN A 17 2.13 15.03 -2.01
C ASN A 17 0.65 14.65 -1.96
N ASP A 18 -0.06 14.77 -3.09
CA ASP A 18 -1.46 14.35 -3.18
C ASP A 18 -1.58 12.83 -2.99
N LEU A 19 -0.64 12.07 -3.57
CA LEU A 19 -0.58 10.61 -3.43
C LEU A 19 -0.28 10.18 -1.99
N ALA A 20 0.67 10.84 -1.33
CA ALA A 20 0.94 10.60 0.09
C ALA A 20 -0.28 10.93 0.95
N GLN A 21 -0.94 12.07 0.73
CA GLN A 21 -2.12 12.44 1.48
C GLN A 21 -3.32 11.49 1.22
N ALA A 22 -3.49 11.04 -0.02
CA ALA A 22 -4.52 10.08 -0.40
C ALA A 22 -4.26 8.71 0.22
N ALA A 23 -3.03 8.22 0.21
CA ALA A 23 -2.68 6.98 0.88
C ALA A 23 -2.96 7.04 2.39
N LEU A 24 -2.80 8.20 3.04
CA LEU A 24 -3.15 8.37 4.45
C LEU A 24 -4.65 8.17 4.65
N TYR A 25 -5.46 8.87 3.88
CA TYR A 25 -6.92 8.80 4.00
C TYR A 25 -7.46 7.43 3.65
N TYR A 26 -6.89 6.77 2.65
CA TYR A 26 -7.24 5.40 2.30
C TYR A 26 -6.99 4.46 3.47
N LEU A 27 -5.80 4.52 4.07
CA LEU A 27 -5.43 3.63 5.17
C LEU A 27 -6.22 3.94 6.45
N SER A 28 -6.42 5.22 6.80
CA SER A 28 -7.30 5.62 7.92
C SER A 28 -8.73 5.11 7.73
N GLU A 29 -9.30 5.23 6.53
CA GLU A 29 -10.64 4.70 6.25
C GLU A 29 -10.67 3.16 6.30
N ARG A 30 -9.64 2.49 5.80
CA ARG A 30 -9.54 1.02 5.80
C ARG A 30 -9.41 0.44 7.20
N TYR A 31 -8.60 1.06 8.05
CA TYR A 31 -8.21 0.50 9.35
C TYR A 31 -8.85 1.18 10.56
N GLY A 32 -9.70 2.19 10.36
CA GLY A 32 -10.43 2.87 11.44
C GLY A 32 -9.59 3.86 12.23
N ASP A 33 -8.65 4.53 11.56
CA ASP A 33 -7.78 5.57 12.11
C ASP A 33 -6.98 5.16 13.38
N PRO A 34 -6.23 4.04 13.35
CA PRO A 34 -5.40 3.64 14.47
C PRO A 34 -4.29 4.66 14.75
N THR A 35 -3.91 4.78 16.02
CA THR A 35 -2.79 5.63 16.47
C THR A 35 -1.44 5.06 16.00
N ALA A 36 -0.43 5.92 15.85
CA ALA A 36 0.91 5.51 15.41
C ALA A 36 1.49 4.35 16.25
N THR A 37 1.21 4.34 17.55
CA THR A 37 1.61 3.26 18.47
C THR A 37 0.91 1.94 18.13
N GLU A 38 -0.41 1.94 17.96
CA GLU A 38 -1.18 0.73 17.60
C GLU A 38 -0.74 0.15 16.25
N MET A 39 -0.40 1.05 15.33
CA MET A 39 0.12 0.69 14.02
C MET A 39 1.49 0.01 14.11
N ARG A 40 2.42 0.61 14.87
CA ARG A 40 3.75 0.05 15.09
C ARG A 40 3.71 -1.28 15.84
N GLU A 41 2.83 -1.44 16.82
CA GLU A 41 2.64 -2.72 17.53
C GLU A 41 2.13 -3.83 16.61
N LYS A 42 1.17 -3.51 15.74
CA LYS A 42 0.68 -4.46 14.75
C LYS A 42 1.79 -4.85 13.76
N LEU A 43 2.61 -3.90 13.31
CA LEU A 43 3.80 -4.19 12.50
C LEU A 43 4.77 -5.15 13.19
N TYR A 44 5.08 -4.89 14.46
CA TYR A 44 5.97 -5.76 15.24
C TYR A 44 5.43 -7.18 15.33
N LYS A 45 4.13 -7.32 15.64
CA LYS A 45 3.47 -8.64 15.73
C LYS A 45 3.48 -9.36 14.39
N ALA A 46 3.25 -8.62 13.30
CA ALA A 46 3.11 -9.19 11.98
C ALA A 46 4.47 -9.61 11.39
N THR A 47 5.52 -8.81 11.59
CA THR A 47 6.88 -9.09 11.09
C THR A 47 7.66 -10.04 11.98
N GLY A 48 7.33 -10.12 13.28
CA GLY A 48 8.15 -10.83 14.27
C GLY A 48 9.54 -10.21 14.48
N ASN A 49 9.82 -9.05 13.88
CA ASN A 49 11.13 -8.40 13.91
C ASN A 49 11.00 -6.89 14.16
N PRO A 50 10.87 -6.48 15.44
CA PRO A 50 10.73 -5.08 15.82
C PRO A 50 11.89 -4.18 15.36
N ASN A 51 13.11 -4.71 15.36
CA ASN A 51 14.31 -3.95 14.96
C ASN A 51 14.28 -3.60 13.46
N ALA A 52 13.85 -4.54 12.61
CA ALA A 52 13.71 -4.29 11.18
C ALA A 52 12.59 -3.28 10.87
N VAL A 53 11.48 -3.34 11.62
CA VAL A 53 10.41 -2.34 11.53
C VAL A 53 10.94 -0.95 11.87
N ASP A 54 11.67 -0.82 12.97
CA ASP A 54 12.21 0.48 13.42
C ASP A 54 13.24 1.04 12.44
N ALA A 55 14.16 0.21 11.95
CA ALA A 55 15.13 0.62 10.94
C ALA A 55 14.45 1.04 9.61
N GLY A 56 13.38 0.34 9.21
CA GLY A 56 12.58 0.70 8.04
C GLY A 56 11.87 2.05 8.22
N LEU A 57 11.29 2.29 9.40
CA LEU A 57 10.66 3.57 9.75
C LEU A 57 11.67 4.71 9.74
N ASP A 58 12.83 4.52 10.37
CA ASP A 58 13.90 5.53 10.41
C ASP A 58 14.38 5.89 9.00
N ARG A 59 14.57 4.89 8.14
CA ARG A 59 15.01 5.09 6.75
C ARG A 59 13.97 5.84 5.92
N LEU A 60 12.69 5.51 6.07
CA LEU A 60 11.61 6.21 5.38
C LEU A 60 11.44 7.66 5.83
N THR A 61 11.88 7.98 7.06
CA THR A 61 11.94 9.36 7.55
C THR A 61 13.06 10.17 6.88
N GLN A 62 14.09 9.49 6.38
CA GLN A 62 15.28 10.09 5.77
C GLN A 62 15.25 10.11 4.23
N GLU A 63 14.33 9.36 3.62
CA GLU A 63 14.24 9.17 2.16
C GLU A 63 12.84 9.56 1.62
N PRO A 64 12.59 10.83 1.28
CA PRO A 64 11.29 11.29 0.76
C PRO A 64 10.81 10.51 -0.46
N LEU A 65 11.71 10.15 -1.38
CA LEU A 65 11.37 9.37 -2.58
C LEU A 65 10.86 7.96 -2.26
N ALA A 66 11.27 7.39 -1.13
CA ALA A 66 10.82 6.08 -0.69
C ALA A 66 9.36 6.14 -0.18
N LEU A 67 8.94 7.27 0.38
CA LEU A 67 7.54 7.52 0.71
C LEU A 67 6.67 7.62 -0.54
N ASP A 68 7.10 8.38 -1.54
CA ASP A 68 6.32 8.61 -2.75
C ASP A 68 6.07 7.27 -3.46
N ALA A 69 7.12 6.44 -3.58
CA ALA A 69 7.04 5.09 -4.12
C ALA A 69 6.12 4.18 -3.28
N ALA A 70 6.16 4.28 -1.94
CA ALA A 70 5.27 3.52 -1.07
C ALA A 70 3.81 3.92 -1.25
N SER A 71 3.52 5.23 -1.22
CA SER A 71 2.19 5.81 -1.36
C SER A 71 1.55 5.41 -2.69
N HIS A 72 2.31 5.55 -3.78
CA HIS A 72 1.88 5.10 -5.10
C HIS A 72 1.56 3.59 -5.09
N SER A 73 2.42 2.79 -4.50
CA SER A 73 2.26 1.34 -4.54
C SER A 73 1.11 0.83 -3.67
N VAL A 74 0.78 1.52 -2.56
CA VAL A 74 -0.43 1.26 -1.76
C VAL A 74 -1.68 1.44 -2.63
N LEU A 75 -1.79 2.63 -3.23
CA LEU A 75 -2.98 3.05 -3.95
C LEU A 75 -3.16 2.25 -5.23
N ALA A 76 -2.08 1.95 -5.95
CA ALA A 76 -2.10 1.09 -7.13
C ALA A 76 -2.55 -0.34 -6.79
N TRP A 77 -2.13 -0.90 -5.65
CA TRP A 77 -2.63 -2.21 -5.22
C TRP A 77 -4.13 -2.16 -4.86
N ALA A 78 -4.55 -1.12 -4.14
CA ALA A 78 -5.95 -0.95 -3.75
C ALA A 78 -6.85 -0.70 -4.97
N TRP A 79 -6.37 0.06 -5.96
CA TRP A 79 -7.09 0.33 -7.21
C TRP A 79 -7.42 -0.94 -7.99
N ASP A 80 -6.49 -1.90 -8.01
CA ASP A 80 -6.69 -3.18 -8.71
C ASP A 80 -7.75 -4.09 -8.06
N GLN A 81 -8.21 -3.76 -6.85
CA GLN A 81 -9.33 -4.44 -6.20
C GLN A 81 -10.63 -3.68 -6.40
N PRO A 82 -11.64 -4.28 -7.07
CA PRO A 82 -12.91 -3.62 -7.33
C PRO A 82 -13.61 -3.07 -6.09
N GLU A 83 -13.49 -3.74 -4.95
CA GLU A 83 -14.08 -3.37 -3.67
C GLU A 83 -13.33 -2.23 -2.96
N GLU A 84 -12.07 -1.98 -3.33
CA GLU A 84 -11.21 -0.97 -2.73
C GLU A 84 -11.09 0.29 -3.58
N ALA A 85 -11.27 0.19 -4.90
CA ALA A 85 -11.12 1.32 -5.81
C ALA A 85 -12.00 2.52 -5.43
N ILE A 86 -13.24 2.29 -4.97
CA ILE A 86 -14.14 3.36 -4.48
C ILE A 86 -13.59 4.05 -3.21
N ARG A 87 -12.82 3.35 -2.37
CA ARG A 87 -12.13 3.97 -1.22
C ARG A 87 -10.95 4.81 -1.70
N VAL A 88 -10.20 4.33 -2.70
CA VAL A 88 -9.10 5.08 -3.31
C VAL A 88 -9.60 6.38 -3.93
N GLU A 89 -10.70 6.34 -4.71
CA GLU A 89 -11.31 7.53 -5.31
C GLU A 89 -11.66 8.58 -4.25
N ARG A 90 -12.36 8.16 -3.19
CA ARG A 90 -12.75 9.07 -2.09
C ARG A 90 -11.55 9.64 -1.34
N ALA A 91 -10.51 8.83 -1.14
CA ALA A 91 -9.28 9.27 -0.50
C ALA A 91 -8.54 10.32 -1.34
N VAL A 92 -8.49 10.13 -2.66
CA VAL A 92 -7.91 11.09 -3.61
C VAL A 92 -8.70 12.38 -3.67
N ASP A 93 -10.04 12.29 -3.77
CA ASP A 93 -10.90 13.48 -3.78
C ASP A 93 -10.77 14.28 -2.47
N ALA A 94 -10.63 13.59 -1.33
CA ALA A 94 -10.40 14.23 -0.04
C ALA A 94 -9.01 14.87 0.06
N ALA A 95 -7.97 14.23 -0.50
CA ALA A 95 -6.60 14.76 -0.51
C ALA A 95 -6.52 16.11 -1.23
N LYS A 96 -7.18 16.25 -2.40
CA LYS A 96 -7.19 17.51 -3.16
C LYS A 96 -7.87 18.68 -2.46
N GLN A 97 -8.72 18.41 -1.46
CA GLN A 97 -9.50 19.44 -0.77
C GLN A 97 -8.78 20.07 0.42
N LYS A 98 -7.66 19.49 0.89
CA LYS A 98 -6.97 19.95 2.10
C LYS A 98 -5.53 20.39 1.83
N LEU A 99 -5.03 21.29 2.67
CA LEU A 99 -3.63 21.69 2.65
C LEU A 99 -2.76 20.49 3.09
N PRO A 100 -1.62 20.24 2.42
CA PRO A 100 -0.76 19.11 2.73
C PRO A 100 -0.24 19.19 4.16
N VAL A 101 -0.46 18.13 4.95
CA VAL A 101 0.06 18.01 6.32
C VAL A 101 1.31 17.12 6.28
N ILE A 102 2.47 17.75 6.09
CA ILE A 102 3.67 17.06 5.60
C ILE A 102 4.44 16.28 6.68
N GLU A 103 4.41 16.64 7.96
CA GLU A 103 5.48 16.17 8.87
C GLU A 103 5.13 14.99 9.80
N VAL A 104 3.85 14.70 10.09
CA VAL A 104 3.47 13.68 11.10
C VAL A 104 2.65 12.52 10.50
N GLY A 105 2.06 12.69 9.32
CA GLY A 105 1.26 11.65 8.64
C GLY A 105 2.10 10.55 7.97
N LEU A 106 3.36 10.86 7.63
CA LEU A 106 4.30 9.97 6.93
C LEU A 106 4.55 8.65 7.67
N LEU A 107 4.91 8.74 8.95
CA LEU A 107 5.26 7.60 9.79
C LEU A 107 4.06 6.66 10.00
N SER A 108 2.86 7.25 10.12
CA SER A 108 1.60 6.53 10.20
C SER A 108 1.30 5.79 8.89
N LEU A 109 1.47 6.44 7.75
CA LEU A 109 1.22 5.88 6.43
C LEU A 109 2.14 4.70 6.11
N VAL A 110 3.42 4.87 6.41
CA VAL A 110 4.43 3.83 6.28
C VAL A 110 4.13 2.66 7.23
N ALA A 111 3.73 2.96 8.47
CA ALA A 111 3.38 1.92 9.43
C ALA A 111 2.15 1.12 8.97
N MET A 112 1.09 1.81 8.53
CA MET A 112 -0.12 1.25 7.92
C MET A 112 0.19 0.40 6.71
N TYR A 113 1.10 0.88 5.87
CA TYR A 113 1.47 0.18 4.66
C TYR A 113 2.29 -1.08 4.93
N GLY A 114 3.21 -1.03 5.89
CA GLY A 114 3.91 -2.23 6.32
C GLY A 114 2.94 -3.27 6.92
N MET A 115 1.93 -2.86 7.70
CA MET A 115 0.91 -3.79 8.21
C MET A 115 0.13 -4.42 7.06
N TYR A 116 -0.29 -3.57 6.13
CA TYR A 116 -1.00 -3.97 4.94
C TYR A 116 -0.22 -5.00 4.12
N LEU A 117 1.09 -4.79 3.91
CA LEU A 117 1.97 -5.73 3.21
C LEU A 117 2.11 -7.05 3.96
N VAL A 118 2.15 -7.02 5.30
CA VAL A 118 2.23 -8.25 6.09
C VAL A 118 0.90 -9.00 6.11
N GLU A 119 -0.22 -8.30 6.29
CA GLU A 119 -1.55 -8.90 6.36
C GLU A 119 -1.98 -9.53 5.03
N THR A 120 -1.60 -8.91 3.92
CA THR A 120 -1.90 -9.45 2.58
C THR A 120 -0.83 -10.39 2.03
N GLY A 121 0.27 -10.61 2.78
CA GLY A 121 1.42 -11.38 2.33
C GLY A 121 2.03 -10.85 1.03
N ASN A 122 1.77 -9.61 0.64
CA ASN A 122 2.14 -9.03 -0.65
C ASN A 122 1.58 -9.80 -1.88
N LEU A 123 0.42 -10.44 -1.74
CA LEU A 123 -0.24 -11.17 -2.82
C LEU A 123 -1.20 -10.24 -3.57
N LYS A 124 -0.97 -10.06 -4.87
CA LYS A 124 -1.98 -9.54 -5.80
C LYS A 124 -2.84 -10.69 -6.30
N ARG A 125 -4.15 -10.47 -6.34
CA ARG A 125 -5.12 -11.43 -6.87
C ARG A 125 -5.61 -10.94 -8.24
N LYS A 126 -5.32 -11.69 -9.30
CA LYS A 126 -5.85 -11.47 -10.65
C LYS A 126 -6.98 -12.46 -10.91
N THR A 127 -8.20 -11.96 -11.00
CA THR A 127 -9.35 -12.75 -11.42
C THR A 127 -9.55 -12.61 -12.93
N THR A 128 -9.33 -13.70 -13.67
CA THR A 128 -9.56 -13.76 -15.11
C THR A 128 -10.82 -14.58 -15.39
N LYS A 129 -11.81 -13.97 -16.05
CA LYS A 129 -13.01 -14.68 -16.53
C LYS A 129 -12.65 -15.45 -17.79
N VAL A 130 -12.57 -16.78 -17.68
CA VAL A 130 -12.30 -17.68 -18.81
C VAL A 130 -13.64 -18.23 -19.29
N THR A 131 -13.92 -18.08 -20.58
CA THR A 131 -15.06 -18.78 -21.21
C THR A 131 -14.52 -20.07 -21.82
N LEU A 132 -15.02 -21.19 -21.33
CA LEU A 132 -14.68 -22.52 -21.84
C LEU A 132 -15.36 -22.78 -23.19
N PRO A 133 -14.88 -23.77 -23.98
CA PRO A 133 -15.44 -24.09 -25.29
C PRO A 133 -16.92 -24.50 -25.27
N ASP A 134 -17.42 -24.95 -24.12
CA ASP A 134 -18.82 -25.32 -23.88
C ASP A 134 -19.72 -24.11 -23.53
N GLY A 135 -19.17 -22.89 -23.51
CA GLY A 135 -19.86 -21.66 -23.12
C GLY A 135 -19.89 -21.39 -21.62
N THR A 136 -19.36 -22.29 -20.80
CA THR A 136 -19.28 -22.11 -19.34
C THR A 136 -18.27 -21.01 -19.01
N LYS A 137 -18.69 -20.04 -18.18
CA LYS A 137 -17.80 -18.99 -17.67
C LYS A 137 -17.24 -19.41 -16.33
N VAL A 138 -15.92 -19.50 -16.23
CA VAL A 138 -15.20 -19.89 -15.02
C VAL A 138 -14.29 -18.75 -14.61
N GLU A 139 -14.28 -18.43 -13.32
CA GLU A 139 -13.36 -17.45 -12.76
C GLU A 139 -12.05 -18.16 -12.38
N LYS A 140 -10.97 -17.79 -13.07
CA LYS A 140 -9.62 -18.23 -12.72
C LYS A 140 -8.98 -17.17 -11.86
N VAL A 141 -8.65 -17.52 -10.63
CA VAL A 141 -7.97 -16.64 -9.68
C VAL A 141 -6.48 -17.01 -9.68
N GLU A 142 -5.62 -16.08 -10.08
CA GLU A 142 -4.17 -16.20 -9.99
C GLU A 142 -3.64 -15.23 -8.94
N GLU A 143 -2.87 -15.74 -7.98
CA GLU A 143 -2.23 -14.94 -6.95
C GLU A 143 -0.73 -14.77 -7.28
N TYR A 144 -0.21 -13.55 -7.25
CA TYR A 144 1.18 -13.25 -7.64
C TYR A 144 1.78 -12.09 -6.83
N TYR A 145 3.10 -12.05 -6.73
CA TYR A 145 3.82 -10.98 -6.03
C TYR A 145 4.20 -9.85 -7.02
N PRO A 146 3.78 -8.59 -6.79
CA PRO A 146 4.14 -7.49 -7.68
C PRO A 146 5.61 -7.05 -7.48
N PRO A 147 6.37 -6.82 -8.57
CA PRO A 147 7.81 -6.55 -8.52
C PRO A 147 8.18 -5.18 -7.92
N SER A 148 7.30 -4.17 -7.99
CA SER A 148 7.52 -2.84 -7.39
C SER A 148 7.61 -2.88 -5.85
N LEU A 149 7.07 -3.92 -5.23
CA LEU A 149 7.01 -4.09 -3.78
C LEU A 149 8.20 -4.86 -3.20
N SER A 150 9.03 -5.46 -4.05
CA SER A 150 10.24 -6.21 -3.64
C SER A 150 11.22 -5.34 -2.87
N ASN A 151 11.42 -4.09 -3.30
CA ASN A 151 12.38 -3.17 -2.67
C ASN A 151 11.90 -2.65 -1.31
N LEU A 152 10.60 -2.39 -1.17
CA LEU A 152 9.99 -1.98 0.10
C LEU A 152 9.87 -3.16 1.08
N THR A 153 9.51 -4.35 0.60
CA THR A 153 9.54 -5.55 1.45
C THR A 153 10.96 -5.99 1.81
N ALA A 154 11.97 -5.69 0.99
CA ALA A 154 13.38 -5.87 1.33
C ALA A 154 13.83 -4.94 2.46
N LEU A 155 13.21 -3.77 2.66
CA LEU A 155 13.48 -2.92 3.84
C LEU A 155 13.10 -3.62 5.16
N PHE A 156 12.09 -4.48 5.13
CA PHE A 156 11.58 -5.19 6.32
C PHE A 156 12.08 -6.64 6.41
N LYS A 157 12.68 -7.17 5.35
CA LYS A 157 13.40 -8.44 5.33
C LYS A 157 14.89 -8.17 5.45
N VAL A 158 15.36 -7.86 6.66
CA VAL A 158 16.77 -8.15 6.98
C VAL A 158 16.89 -9.66 6.91
N GLU A 159 17.75 -10.17 6.03
CA GLU A 159 18.10 -11.60 6.01
C GLU A 159 18.41 -12.02 7.45
N ASN A 160 17.80 -13.12 7.90
CA ASN A 160 18.28 -13.76 9.11
C ASN A 160 19.74 -14.11 8.83
N ASP A 161 20.68 -13.28 9.31
CA ASP A 161 22.06 -13.69 9.40
C ASP A 161 22.05 -14.97 10.22
N PRO A 162 22.52 -16.11 9.67
CA PRO A 162 22.71 -17.28 10.49
C PRO A 162 23.70 -16.87 11.59
N GLU A 163 23.24 -16.89 12.84
CA GLU A 163 24.11 -16.67 14.00
C GLU A 163 25.38 -17.54 13.88
N PRO A 164 26.55 -17.01 14.29
CA PRO A 164 27.86 -17.63 14.07
C PRO A 164 28.05 -19.00 14.74
#